data_AF-A0A522TZU9-F1
#
_entry.id   AF-A0A522TZU9-F1
#
_cell.length_a   1.000
_cell.length_b   1.000
_cell.length_c   1.000
_cell.angle_alpha   90.00
_cell.angle_beta   90.00
_cell.angle_gamma   90.00
#
_symmetry.space_group_name_H-M   'P 1'
#
loop_
_entity.id
_entity.type
_entity.pdbx_description
1 polymer ?
#
loop_
_entity_poly.entity_id
_entity_poly.type
_entity_poly.pdbx_seq_one_letter_code
_entity_poly.pdbx_strand_id
1 'polypeptide(L)' 'MDVTTVAAGGPDWSLAPPGWDWTAQDADGKWYWYRVEPVLGIGGGIWRSNSRNQQFATQGEPNPDWLDSLLQRPGPGA' A
#
# COMPACT_ATOMS: atom_id res chain seq x y z
N MET A 1 -19.13 -19.09 -8.49
CA MET A 1 -19.21 -17.74 -7.87
C MET A 1 -17.92 -17.61 -7.08
N ASP A 2 -16.84 -17.23 -7.74
CA ASP A 2 -15.51 -17.27 -7.15
C ASP A 2 -15.30 -16.05 -6.29
N VAL A 3 -15.26 -16.31 -4.99
CA VAL A 3 -14.90 -15.34 -3.95
C VAL A 3 -13.40 -15.13 -4.11
N THR A 4 -12.99 -14.03 -4.76
CA THR A 4 -11.57 -13.66 -4.86
C THR A 4 -11.12 -13.16 -3.48
N THR A 5 -10.79 -14.10 -2.59
CA THR A 5 -10.06 -13.80 -1.37
C THR A 5 -8.69 -13.25 -1.77
N VAL A 6 -8.52 -11.93 -1.69
CA VAL A 6 -7.20 -11.29 -1.67
C VAL A 6 -6.49 -11.76 -0.41
N ALA A 7 -5.78 -12.88 -0.53
CA ALA A 7 -5.01 -13.46 0.54
C ALA A 7 -3.93 -12.47 1.02
N ALA A 8 -4.00 -12.08 2.30
CA ALA A 8 -2.90 -11.83 3.25
C ALA A 8 -1.58 -11.13 2.81
N GLY A 9 -1.49 -10.49 1.65
CA GLY A 9 -0.19 -10.08 1.06
C GLY A 9 -0.19 -8.79 0.23
N GLY A 10 -1.22 -7.96 0.36
CA GLY A 10 -1.31 -6.68 -0.34
C GLY A 10 -1.75 -6.77 -1.82
N PRO A 11 -1.79 -5.63 -2.53
CA PRO A 11 -2.25 -5.53 -3.92
C PRO A 11 -1.29 -6.20 -4.92
N ASP A 12 -1.82 -6.60 -6.08
CA ASP A 12 -1.02 -7.15 -7.18
C ASP A 12 -0.08 -6.09 -7.78
N TRP A 13 1.23 -6.30 -7.62
CA TRP A 13 2.28 -5.42 -8.13
C TRP A 13 2.33 -5.32 -9.66
N SER A 14 1.69 -6.22 -10.41
CA SER A 14 1.57 -6.08 -11.87
C SER A 14 0.71 -4.86 -12.26
N LEU A 15 -0.16 -4.41 -11.37
CA LEU A 15 -1.04 -3.25 -11.54
C LEU A 15 -0.40 -1.93 -11.08
N ALA A 16 0.74 -1.99 -10.37
CA ALA A 16 1.44 -0.81 -9.91
C ALA A 16 2.11 -0.09 -11.09
N PRO A 17 1.86 1.22 -11.30
CA PRO A 17 2.50 1.95 -12.39
C PRO A 17 4.03 1.99 -12.20
N PRO A 18 4.81 2.22 -13.26
CA PRO A 18 6.26 2.37 -13.15
C PRO A 18 6.64 3.51 -12.18
N GLY A 19 7.63 3.26 -11.32
CA GLY A 19 8.11 4.22 -10.31
C GLY A 19 7.23 4.36 -9.07
N TRP A 20 6.29 3.44 -8.87
CA TRP A 20 5.49 3.30 -7.65
C TRP A 20 5.94 2.04 -6.91
N ASP A 21 6.93 2.21 -6.05
CA ASP A 21 7.69 1.10 -5.48
C ASP A 21 7.29 0.77 -4.05
N TRP A 22 6.19 1.36 -3.55
CA TRP A 22 5.74 1.18 -2.17
C TRP A 22 4.22 1.02 -2.12
N THR A 23 3.74 0.24 -1.16
CA THR A 23 2.30 0.15 -0.84
C THR A 23 2.06 0.04 0.64
N ALA A 24 0.96 0.60 1.09
CA ALA A 24 0.46 0.42 2.44
C ALA A 24 -1.06 0.54 2.43
N GLN A 25 -1.68 -0.13 3.39
CA GLN A 25 -3.10 -0.02 3.68
C GLN A 25 -3.36 1.19 4.59
N ASP A 26 -4.56 1.78 4.56
CA ASP A 26 -5.00 2.69 5.63
C ASP A 26 -5.94 1.98 6.61
N ALA A 27 -6.35 2.70 7.68
CA ALA A 27 -7.22 2.18 8.73
C ALA A 27 -8.56 1.62 8.21
N ASP A 28 -9.06 2.16 7.08
CA ASP A 28 -10.30 1.74 6.44
C ASP A 28 -10.11 0.54 5.50
N GLY A 29 -8.89 0.02 5.40
CA GLY A 29 -8.56 -1.13 4.57
C GLY A 29 -8.23 -0.76 3.12
N LYS A 30 -8.12 0.51 2.76
CA LYS A 30 -7.79 0.93 1.39
C LYS A 30 -6.30 0.82 1.15
N TRP A 31 -5.93 0.17 0.06
CA TRP A 31 -4.56 0.08 -0.38
C TRP A 31 -4.22 1.22 -1.33
N TYR A 32 -3.02 1.76 -1.14
CA TYR A 32 -2.46 2.79 -2.00
C TYR A 32 -1.07 2.40 -2.46
N TRP A 33 -0.75 2.75 -3.71
CA TRP A 33 0.60 2.82 -4.21
C TRP A 33 1.23 4.15 -3.80
N TYR A 34 2.54 4.15 -3.54
CA TYR A 34 3.35 5.35 -3.31
C TYR A 34 4.64 5.32 -4.14
N ARG A 35 5.06 6.51 -4.62
CA ARG A 35 6.35 6.69 -5.32
C ARG A 35 7.54 6.78 -4.37
N VAL A 36 7.27 7.22 -3.14
CA VAL A 36 8.26 7.40 -2.08
C VAL A 36 7.80 6.58 -0.88
N GLU A 37 8.76 6.10 -0.10
CA GLU A 37 8.48 5.36 1.13
C GLU A 37 7.62 6.20 2.08
N PRO A 38 6.42 5.74 2.46
CA PRO A 38 5.66 6.33 3.54
C PRO A 38 6.42 6.19 4.85
N VAL A 39 6.67 7.31 5.55
CA VAL A 39 7.34 7.33 6.85
C VAL A 39 6.36 7.70 7.96
N LEU A 40 6.67 7.36 9.22
CA LEU A 40 5.88 7.86 10.35
C LEU A 40 6.08 9.37 10.49
N GLY A 41 4.98 10.14 10.54
CA GLY A 41 5.04 11.54 10.95
C GLY A 41 5.30 11.68 12.45
N ILE A 42 5.80 12.84 12.90
CA ILE A 42 6.13 13.15 14.31
C ILE A 42 4.90 13.00 15.28
N GLY A 43 3.68 12.80 14.76
CA GLY A 43 2.47 12.55 15.54
C GLY A 43 1.94 11.11 15.54
N GLY A 44 2.70 10.12 15.06
CA GLY A 44 2.29 8.70 15.07
C GLY A 44 1.20 8.32 14.05
N GLY A 45 0.84 9.25 13.14
CA GLY A 45 -0.10 9.00 12.05
C GLY A 45 0.59 8.65 10.72
N ILE A 46 -0.18 8.03 9.81
CA ILE A 46 0.21 7.80 8.42
C ILE A 46 0.72 9.11 7.80
N TRP A 47 1.96 9.16 7.33
CA TRP A 47 2.34 10.23 6.43
C TRP A 47 1.70 10.00 5.06
N ARG A 48 0.59 10.70 4.82
CA ARG A 48 -0.01 10.76 3.49
C ARG A 48 0.89 11.62 2.62
N SER A 49 1.64 10.97 1.73
CA SER A 49 2.29 11.67 0.62
C SER A 49 1.25 12.51 -0.12
N ASN A 50 1.63 13.68 -0.64
CA ASN A 50 0.70 14.52 -1.40
C ASN A 50 0.04 13.72 -2.54
N SER A 51 -1.13 14.15 -3.04
CA SER A 51 -1.90 13.37 -4.04
C SER A 51 -1.14 13.04 -5.33
N ARG A 52 0.00 13.68 -5.58
CA ARG A 52 0.90 13.38 -6.73
C ARG A 52 1.75 12.13 -6.51
N ASN A 53 1.93 11.71 -5.26
CA ASN A 53 2.73 10.57 -4.82
C ASN A 53 1.87 9.45 -4.21
N GLN A 54 0.55 9.50 -4.35
CA GLN A 54 -0.40 8.50 -3.85
C GLN A 54 -1.40 8.12 -4.95
N GLN A 55 -1.65 6.82 -5.14
CA GLN A 55 -2.68 6.32 -6.07
C GLN A 55 -3.43 5.12 -5.45
N PHE A 56 -4.76 5.12 -5.53
CA PHE A 56 -5.56 3.99 -5.04
C PHE A 56 -5.25 2.70 -5.82
N ALA A 57 -5.08 1.61 -5.10
CA ALA A 57 -4.79 0.29 -5.66
C ALA A 57 -6.03 -0.63 -5.60
N THR A 58 -6.53 -0.89 -4.39
CA THR A 58 -7.66 -1.80 -4.16
C THR A 58 -8.26 -1.61 -2.76
N GLN A 59 -9.37 -2.29 -2.47
CA GLN A 59 -9.97 -2.39 -1.14
C GLN A 59 -9.64 -3.76 -0.54
N GLY A 60 -9.16 -3.75 0.71
CA GLY A 60 -9.02 -4.94 1.56
C GLY A 60 -9.88 -4.84 2.83
N GLU A 61 -9.64 -5.73 3.79
CA GLU A 61 -10.25 -5.64 5.12
C GLU A 61 -9.66 -4.48 5.94
N PRO A 62 -10.43 -3.82 6.83
CA PRO A 62 -9.90 -2.77 7.70
C PRO A 62 -8.69 -3.24 8.51
N ASN A 63 -7.65 -2.41 8.59
CA ASN A 63 -6.42 -2.71 9.32
C ASN A 63 -6.01 -1.51 10.18
N PRO A 64 -6.16 -1.56 11.52
CA PRO A 64 -5.77 -0.46 12.39
C PRO A 64 -4.25 -0.19 12.39
N ASP A 65 -3.44 -1.19 12.05
CA ASP A 65 -1.98 -1.18 12.10
C ASP A 65 -1.35 -1.04 10.71
N TRP A 66 -1.61 0.10 10.07
CA TRP A 66 -1.17 0.38 8.70
C TRP A 66 0.34 0.16 8.49
N LEU A 67 1.17 0.45 9.50
CA LEU A 67 2.63 0.40 9.38
C LEU A 67 3.11 -1.03 9.10
N ASP A 68 2.44 -2.01 9.70
CA ASP A 68 2.74 -3.44 9.51
C ASP A 68 2.38 -3.91 8.10
N SER A 69 1.59 -3.12 7.37
CA SER A 69 1.23 -3.37 5.97
C SER A 69 2.14 -2.67 4.95
N LEU A 70 3.15 -1.90 5.39
CA LEU A 70 4.07 -1.24 4.48
C LEU A 70 4.94 -2.29 3.77
N LEU A 71 4.82 -2.32 2.44
CA LEU A 71 5.57 -3.22 1.58
C LEU A 71 6.29 -2.44 0.48
N GLN A 72 7.51 -2.87 0.17
CA GLN A 72 8.26 -2.40 -1.00
C GLN A 72 8.01 -3.35 -2.18
N ARG A 73 7.96 -2.79 -3.40
CA ARG A 73 7.85 -3.57 -4.63
C ARG A 73 9.04 -4.54 -4.70
N PRO A 74 8.81 -5.84 -4.90
CA PRO A 74 9.88 -6.79 -5.13
C PRO A 74 10.70 -6.34 -6.34
N GLY A 75 12.01 -6.11 -6.15
CA GLY A 75 12.92 -5.84 -7.26
C GLY A 75 13.05 -7.07 -8.17
N PRO A 76 13.49 -6.90 -9.44
CA PRO A 76 13.99 -8.04 -10.21
C PRO A 76 15.13 -8.65 -9.38
N GLY A 77 14.92 -9.87 -8.91
CA GLY A 77 15.63 -10.45 -7.77
C GLY A 77 17.16 -10.32 -7.80
N ALA A 78 17.73 -10.22 -6.61
CA ALA A 78 19.12 -10.61 -6.33
C ALA A 78 19.39 -12.06 -6.76
#